data_AF-A0A0M9WAM5-F1
#
_entry.id   AF-A0A0M9WAM5-F1
#
_cell.length_a   1.000
_cell.length_b   1.000
_cell.length_c   1.000
_cell.angle_alpha   90.00
_cell.angle_beta   90.00
_cell.angle_gamma   90.00
#
_symmetry.space_group_name_H-M   'P 1'
#
loop_
_entity.id
_entity.type
_entity.pdbx_description
1 polymer ?
#
loop_
_entity_poly.entity_id
_entity_poly.type
_entity_poly.pdbx_seq_one_letter_code
_entity_poly.pdbx_strand_id
1 'polypeptide(L)'
;MVAFVKFRLDRNVKLSRPGDLASVTRESNKRKRATPEAKYDEEPESFQLRDPDFAVRIEAKRLWQDFVEHDEFDLRKMDRPWQIQLCKELEEAPDDRTIHWVYGPEGNEGKSTFVKCLMKKGWVMVNAGAAADMKDQYVQQGMTKNMVVDIPRYVQGVEYSGVYSLVEEVKNRLIASTKYRPEQVVDVSRVHVVVMSNKKPDMEMLSKDRICLHDLE
;
A
#
# COMPACT_ATOMS: atom_id res chain seq x y z
N MET A 1 -10.87 11.60 49.45
CA MET A 1 -9.76 11.97 50.35
C MET A 1 -8.70 10.87 50.28
N VAL A 2 -7.70 11.00 49.40
CA VAL A 2 -6.34 10.46 49.51
C VAL A 2 -5.44 11.36 48.65
N ALA A 3 -4.44 11.97 49.27
CA ALA A 3 -3.53 12.95 48.67
C ALA A 3 -2.32 12.25 48.04
N PHE A 4 -1.96 12.64 46.82
CA PHE A 4 -0.69 12.26 46.19
C PHE A 4 0.37 13.35 46.45
N VAL A 5 1.46 12.95 47.10
CA VAL A 5 2.63 13.78 47.42
C VAL A 5 3.51 13.90 46.17
N LYS A 6 3.76 15.14 45.72
CA LYS A 6 4.74 15.49 44.68
C LYS A 6 6.15 15.40 45.27
N PHE A 7 7.02 14.56 44.72
CA PHE A 7 8.46 14.66 44.93
C PHE A 7 9.10 15.51 43.82
N ARG A 8 9.76 16.59 44.24
CA ARG A 8 10.53 17.54 43.44
C ARG A 8 11.98 17.10 43.51
N LEU A 9 12.58 16.71 42.39
CA LEU A 9 14.03 16.44 42.30
C LEU A 9 14.72 17.72 41.83
N ASP A 10 15.50 18.32 42.73
CA ASP A 10 16.33 19.48 42.45
C ASP A 10 17.49 19.13 41.50
N ARG A 11 17.70 20.02 40.53
CA ARG A 11 18.86 20.01 39.64
C ARG A 11 20.07 20.55 40.40
N ASN A 12 21.22 19.92 40.17
CA ASN A 12 22.59 20.29 40.56
C ASN A 12 23.18 19.56 41.77
N VAL A 13 23.69 18.35 41.54
CA VAL A 13 24.89 17.86 42.24
C VAL A 13 25.78 17.12 41.22
N LYS A 14 26.91 17.73 40.87
CA LYS A 14 28.03 17.04 40.20
C LYS A 14 28.94 16.48 41.29
N LEU A 15 29.24 15.18 41.22
CA LEU A 15 30.37 14.57 41.93
C LEU A 15 31.14 13.69 40.94
N SER A 16 32.26 14.21 40.45
CA SER A 16 33.27 13.46 39.69
C SER A 16 34.01 12.50 40.63
N ARG A 17 34.29 11.28 40.17
CA ARG A 17 35.15 10.31 40.87
C ARG A 17 36.43 10.02 40.07
N PRO A 18 37.55 9.72 40.75
CA PRO A 18 38.88 9.69 40.17
C PRO A 18 39.15 8.33 39.53
N GLY A 19 39.57 8.34 38.25
CA GLY A 19 39.84 7.13 37.49
C GLY A 19 39.98 7.43 36.00
N ASP A 20 40.90 8.35 35.67
CA ASP A 20 41.32 8.58 34.28
C ASP A 20 42.09 7.36 33.76
N LEU A 21 41.36 6.35 33.30
CA LEU A 21 41.87 5.42 32.29
C LEU A 21 41.31 5.89 30.96
N ALA A 22 42.21 6.39 30.11
CA ALA A 22 41.95 6.80 28.74
C ALA A 22 40.98 5.84 28.07
N SER A 23 39.80 6.34 27.69
CA SER A 23 38.89 5.63 26.82
C SER A 23 39.58 5.47 25.47
N VAL A 24 40.20 4.32 25.25
CA VAL A 24 40.57 3.87 23.90
C VAL A 24 39.26 3.74 23.15
N THR A 25 38.89 4.76 22.40
CA THR A 25 37.85 4.65 21.39
C THR A 25 38.32 3.61 20.39
N ARG A 26 37.78 2.39 20.49
CA ARG A 26 37.80 1.44 19.37
C ARG A 26 37.00 2.08 18.24
N GLU A 27 37.65 2.90 17.43
CA GLU A 27 37.16 3.20 16.09
C GLU A 27 37.03 1.85 15.39
N SER A 28 35.78 1.41 15.28
CA SER A 28 35.44 0.25 14.50
C SER A 28 35.78 0.60 13.06
N ASN A 29 36.85 0.01 12.53
CA ASN A 29 37.17 0.02 11.11
C ASN A 29 36.02 -0.66 10.34
N LYS A 30 34.90 0.05 10.19
CA LYS A 30 33.85 -0.26 9.25
C LYS A 30 34.43 0.05 7.87
N ARG A 31 35.19 -0.91 7.31
CA ARG A 31 35.26 -1.01 5.85
C ARG A 31 33.81 -0.94 5.38
N LYS A 32 33.44 0.16 4.72
CA LYS A 32 32.09 0.35 4.18
C LYS A 32 31.84 -0.84 3.26
N ARG A 33 31.15 -1.88 3.76
CA ARG A 33 30.76 -3.01 2.92
C ARG A 33 29.90 -2.39 1.82
N ALA A 34 30.30 -2.59 0.57
CA ALA A 34 29.50 -2.18 -0.58
C ALA A 34 28.06 -2.65 -0.37
N THR A 35 27.10 -1.76 -0.60
CA THR A 35 25.69 -2.11 -0.49
C THR A 35 25.37 -3.23 -1.48
N PRO A 36 24.38 -4.08 -1.21
CA PRO A 36 23.96 -5.11 -2.15
C PRO A 36 23.69 -4.57 -3.57
N GLU A 37 23.12 -3.37 -3.66
CA GLU A 37 22.90 -2.65 -4.92
C GLU A 37 24.22 -2.33 -5.65
N ALA A 38 25.22 -1.79 -4.94
CA ALA A 38 26.52 -1.48 -5.55
C ALA A 38 27.23 -2.75 -6.06
N LYS A 39 27.08 -3.87 -5.35
CA LYS A 39 27.63 -5.16 -5.80
C LYS A 39 26.91 -5.71 -7.02
N TYR A 40 25.61 -5.45 -7.15
CA TYR A 40 24.85 -5.84 -8.32
C TYR A 40 25.27 -5.02 -9.54
N ASP A 41 25.57 -3.73 -9.36
CA ASP A 41 26.05 -2.84 -10.42
C ASP A 41 27.43 -3.18 -10.97
N GLU A 42 28.33 -3.65 -10.10
CA GLU A 42 29.68 -4.05 -10.50
C GLU A 42 29.68 -5.35 -11.33
N GLU A 43 28.89 -6.35 -10.91
CA GLU A 43 28.85 -7.68 -11.54
C GLU A 43 27.43 -8.27 -11.54
N PRO A 44 26.55 -7.85 -12.46
CA PRO A 44 25.13 -8.23 -12.42
C PRO A 44 24.90 -9.74 -12.66
N GLU A 45 25.62 -10.34 -13.61
CA GLU A 45 25.49 -11.78 -13.91
C GLU A 45 25.94 -12.65 -12.73
N SER A 46 27.06 -12.30 -12.08
CA SER A 46 27.56 -13.07 -10.93
C SER A 46 26.66 -12.92 -9.71
N PHE A 47 26.08 -11.73 -9.51
CA PHE A 47 25.12 -11.47 -8.44
C PHE A 47 23.83 -12.26 -8.66
N GLN A 48 23.27 -12.26 -9.88
CA GLN A 48 22.04 -13.01 -10.21
C GLN A 48 22.19 -14.50 -9.93
N LEU A 49 23.34 -15.10 -10.24
CA LEU A 49 23.60 -16.51 -9.93
C LEU A 49 23.67 -16.79 -8.42
N ARG A 50 24.20 -15.84 -7.63
CA ARG A 50 24.37 -15.99 -6.19
C ARG A 50 23.08 -15.74 -5.40
N ASP A 51 22.32 -14.71 -5.77
CA ASP A 51 21.12 -14.28 -5.07
C ASP A 51 20.08 -13.75 -6.08
N PRO A 52 19.36 -14.66 -6.78
CA PRO A 52 18.40 -14.29 -7.81
C PRO A 52 17.21 -13.49 -7.25
N ASP A 53 16.73 -13.83 -6.05
CA ASP A 53 15.60 -13.14 -5.42
C ASP A 53 15.93 -11.68 -5.10
N PHE A 54 17.14 -11.44 -4.58
CA PHE A 54 17.57 -10.08 -4.30
C PHE A 54 17.81 -9.29 -5.59
N ALA A 55 18.37 -9.91 -6.63
CA ALA A 55 18.52 -9.28 -7.94
C ALA A 55 17.17 -8.81 -8.53
N VAL A 56 16.14 -9.67 -8.49
CA VAL A 56 14.78 -9.31 -8.94
C VAL A 56 14.23 -8.12 -8.14
N ARG A 57 14.49 -8.05 -6.83
CA ARG A 57 14.06 -6.92 -5.98
C ARG A 57 14.77 -5.61 -6.31
N ILE A 58 16.07 -5.66 -6.63
CA ILE A 58 16.81 -4.47 -7.09
C ILE A 58 16.18 -3.94 -8.38
N GLU A 59 15.98 -4.81 -9.37
CA GLU A 59 15.40 -4.43 -10.66
C GLU A 59 13.96 -3.92 -10.52
N ALA A 60 13.12 -4.58 -9.73
CA ALA A 60 11.77 -4.11 -9.45
C ALA A 60 11.77 -2.71 -8.78
N LYS A 61 12.71 -2.46 -7.87
CA LYS A 61 12.87 -1.15 -7.21
C LYS A 61 13.27 -0.05 -8.21
N ARG A 62 14.13 -0.36 -9.18
CA ARG A 62 14.52 0.57 -10.26
C ARG A 62 13.35 0.90 -11.17
N LEU A 63 12.66 -0.13 -11.66
CA LEU A 63 11.47 0.06 -12.48
C LEU A 63 10.41 0.90 -11.75
N TRP A 64 10.28 0.74 -10.43
CA TRP A 64 9.41 1.58 -9.63
C TRP A 64 9.87 3.03 -9.54
N GLN A 65 11.19 3.27 -9.36
CA GLN A 65 11.77 4.62 -9.34
C GLN A 65 11.53 5.31 -10.69
N ASP A 66 11.90 4.65 -11.79
CA ASP A 66 11.68 5.14 -13.15
C ASP A 66 10.19 5.41 -13.39
N PHE A 67 9.31 4.51 -12.95
CA PHE A 67 7.87 4.68 -13.05
C PHE A 67 7.41 5.96 -12.34
N VAL A 68 7.85 6.20 -11.10
CA VAL A 68 7.48 7.39 -10.32
C VAL A 68 7.97 8.67 -11.00
N GLU A 69 9.18 8.66 -11.56
CA GLU A 69 9.77 9.81 -12.25
C GLU A 69 9.14 10.12 -13.61
N HIS A 70 8.58 9.11 -14.30
CA HIS A 70 7.97 9.28 -15.62
C HIS A 70 6.70 10.16 -15.56
N ASP A 71 6.50 11.09 -16.48
CA ASP A 71 5.38 12.06 -16.40
C ASP A 71 4.09 11.60 -17.14
N GLU A 72 4.11 10.43 -17.78
CA GLU A 72 2.97 9.93 -18.59
C GLU A 72 1.73 9.57 -17.77
N PHE A 73 1.92 9.16 -16.51
CA PHE A 73 0.85 8.69 -15.63
C PHE A 73 0.46 9.73 -14.57
N ASP A 74 0.55 11.03 -14.91
CA ASP A 74 0.00 12.10 -14.06
C ASP A 74 -1.52 12.18 -14.27
N LEU A 75 -2.29 12.16 -13.17
CA LEU A 75 -3.75 12.32 -13.21
C LEU A 75 -4.20 13.64 -13.86
N ARG A 76 -3.38 14.68 -13.82
CA ARG A 76 -3.67 15.97 -14.47
C ARG A 76 -3.72 15.89 -15.99
N LYS A 77 -3.19 14.81 -16.56
CA LYS A 77 -3.17 14.56 -18.00
C LYS A 77 -4.27 13.62 -18.46
N MET A 78 -5.14 13.17 -17.56
CA MET A 78 -6.29 12.33 -17.93
C MET A 78 -7.28 13.16 -18.74
N ASP A 79 -7.64 12.66 -19.92
CA ASP A 79 -8.56 13.29 -20.86
C ASP A 79 -9.96 12.66 -20.85
N ARG A 80 -10.10 11.47 -20.24
CA ARG A 80 -11.37 10.74 -20.24
C ARG A 80 -12.32 11.31 -19.20
N PRO A 81 -13.60 11.58 -19.56
CA PRO A 81 -14.57 12.19 -18.64
C PRO A 81 -14.72 11.45 -17.31
N TRP A 82 -14.79 10.12 -17.33
CA TRP A 82 -14.94 9.31 -16.12
C TRP A 82 -13.73 9.40 -15.20
N GLN A 83 -12.51 9.46 -15.76
CA GLN A 83 -11.27 9.60 -14.97
C GLN A 83 -11.24 10.95 -14.27
N ILE A 84 -11.62 12.02 -14.98
CA ILE A 84 -11.70 13.37 -14.43
C ILE A 84 -12.75 13.44 -13.32
N GLN A 85 -13.93 12.85 -13.54
CA GLN A 85 -15.01 12.82 -12.55
C GLN A 85 -14.58 12.05 -11.30
N LEU A 86 -14.09 10.82 -11.46
CA LEU A 86 -13.63 10.01 -10.33
C LEU A 86 -12.45 10.67 -9.62
N CYS A 87 -11.52 11.31 -10.33
CA CYS A 87 -10.45 12.08 -9.70
C CYS A 87 -10.97 13.16 -8.75
N LYS A 88 -11.98 13.92 -9.16
CA LYS A 88 -12.58 14.97 -8.32
C LYS A 88 -13.20 14.38 -7.07
N GLU A 89 -13.90 13.26 -7.20
CA GLU A 89 -14.47 12.55 -6.04
C GLU A 89 -13.39 12.04 -5.08
N LEU A 90 -12.29 11.54 -5.62
CA LEU A 90 -11.16 11.02 -4.84
C LEU A 90 -10.26 12.11 -4.24
N GLU A 91 -10.41 13.37 -4.65
CA GLU A 91 -9.76 14.53 -4.03
C GLU A 91 -10.47 14.98 -2.75
N GLU A 92 -11.75 14.65 -2.61
CA GLU A 92 -12.48 14.85 -1.36
C GLU A 92 -12.01 13.88 -0.26
N ALA A 93 -12.34 14.21 0.99
CA ALA A 93 -12.01 13.35 2.12
C ALA A 93 -12.75 12.00 2.02
N PRO A 94 -12.08 10.86 2.26
CA PRO A 94 -12.74 9.56 2.23
C PRO A 94 -13.80 9.43 3.32
N ASP A 95 -14.91 8.78 2.96
CA ASP A 95 -15.97 8.38 3.89
C ASP A 95 -15.77 6.92 4.38
N ASP A 96 -16.72 6.42 5.15
CA ASP A 96 -16.75 5.07 5.75
C ASP A 96 -17.52 4.01 4.94
N ARG A 97 -18.29 4.38 3.89
CA ARG A 97 -19.19 3.45 3.18
C ARG A 97 -18.91 3.29 1.69
N THR A 98 -18.62 4.36 0.97
CA THR A 98 -18.50 4.40 -0.49
C THR A 98 -17.36 3.56 -1.01
N ILE A 99 -17.69 2.71 -1.98
CA ILE A 99 -16.82 1.91 -2.82
C ILE A 99 -17.10 2.38 -4.25
N HIS A 100 -16.12 3.01 -4.89
CA HIS A 100 -16.24 3.41 -6.28
C HIS A 100 -16.06 2.18 -7.16
N TRP A 101 -17.10 1.79 -7.88
CA TRP A 101 -17.07 0.66 -8.79
C TRP A 101 -17.05 1.15 -10.23
N VAL A 102 -15.91 1.01 -10.90
CA VAL A 102 -15.75 1.40 -12.30
C VAL A 102 -16.01 0.19 -13.18
N TYR A 103 -17.11 0.24 -13.93
CA TYR A 103 -17.52 -0.81 -14.86
C TYR A 103 -17.27 -0.37 -16.30
N GLY A 104 -16.47 -1.16 -17.03
CA GLY A 104 -16.30 -0.96 -18.47
C GLY A 104 -16.05 -2.30 -19.18
N PRO A 105 -16.89 -2.76 -20.11
CA PRO A 105 -16.78 -4.10 -20.71
C PRO A 105 -15.85 -4.17 -21.93
N GLU A 106 -15.60 -3.06 -22.61
CA GLU A 106 -15.02 -3.05 -23.97
C GLU A 106 -13.49 -3.14 -23.98
N GLY A 107 -12.82 -2.74 -22.88
CA GLY A 107 -11.37 -2.63 -22.84
C GLY A 107 -10.87 -1.34 -23.53
N ASN A 108 -9.58 -1.02 -23.32
CA ASN A 108 -9.00 0.27 -23.74
C ASN A 108 -9.76 1.53 -23.23
N GLU A 109 -10.52 1.40 -22.14
CA GLU A 109 -11.26 2.50 -21.51
C GLU A 109 -10.39 3.35 -20.57
N GLY A 110 -9.10 2.99 -20.41
CA GLY A 110 -8.15 3.69 -19.56
C GLY A 110 -8.11 3.24 -18.11
N LYS A 111 -8.80 2.14 -17.74
CA LYS A 111 -8.84 1.62 -16.35
C LYS A 111 -7.45 1.31 -15.80
N SER A 112 -6.64 0.53 -16.53
CA SER A 112 -5.28 0.18 -16.10
C SER A 112 -4.34 1.39 -16.07
N THR A 113 -4.54 2.38 -16.95
CA THR A 113 -3.82 3.66 -16.90
C THR A 113 -4.16 4.42 -15.62
N PHE A 114 -5.45 4.47 -15.25
CA PHE A 114 -5.88 5.12 -14.02
C PHE A 114 -5.31 4.44 -12.76
N VAL A 115 -5.29 3.10 -12.72
CA VAL A 115 -4.66 2.33 -11.63
C VAL A 115 -3.20 2.75 -11.43
N LYS A 116 -2.41 2.85 -12.51
CA LYS A 116 -1.02 3.34 -12.44
C LYS A 116 -0.95 4.74 -11.83
N CYS A 117 -1.84 5.63 -12.23
CA CYS A 117 -1.85 6.99 -11.70
C CYS A 117 -2.18 7.03 -10.20
N LEU A 118 -3.12 6.19 -9.72
CA LEU A 118 -3.40 6.03 -8.30
C LEU A 118 -2.19 5.49 -7.54
N MET A 119 -1.51 4.49 -8.09
CA MET A 119 -0.29 3.92 -7.50
C MET A 119 0.81 4.97 -7.29
N LYS A 120 0.97 5.93 -8.23
CA LYS A 120 1.88 7.07 -8.04
C LYS A 120 1.50 8.00 -6.91
N LYS A 121 0.20 8.17 -6.65
CA LYS A 121 -0.31 8.87 -5.46
C LYS A 121 -0.15 8.07 -4.16
N GLY A 122 0.52 6.91 -4.20
CA GLY A 122 0.79 6.07 -3.04
C GLY A 122 -0.37 5.15 -2.67
N TRP A 123 -1.31 4.89 -3.59
CA TRP A 123 -2.36 3.90 -3.39
C TRP A 123 -1.80 2.49 -3.42
N VAL A 124 -2.45 1.57 -2.70
CA VAL A 124 -2.17 0.15 -2.75
C VAL A 124 -3.01 -0.47 -3.85
N MET A 125 -2.35 -1.08 -4.83
CA MET A 125 -3.02 -1.91 -5.82
C MET A 125 -3.08 -3.36 -5.30
N VAL A 126 -4.26 -3.95 -5.32
CA VAL A 126 -4.50 -5.35 -4.97
C VAL A 126 -4.98 -6.08 -6.22
N ASN A 127 -4.30 -7.18 -6.56
CA ASN A 127 -4.74 -8.02 -7.67
C ASN A 127 -5.88 -8.92 -7.19
N ALA A 128 -6.98 -8.98 -7.94
CA ALA A 128 -8.06 -9.88 -7.61
C ALA A 128 -7.59 -11.35 -7.64
N GLY A 129 -7.97 -12.13 -6.62
CA GLY A 129 -7.56 -13.53 -6.46
C GLY A 129 -8.15 -14.15 -5.20
N ALA A 130 -7.43 -15.08 -4.58
CA ALA A 130 -7.88 -15.68 -3.32
C ALA A 130 -7.98 -14.62 -2.20
N ALA A 131 -9.06 -14.63 -1.43
CA ALA A 131 -9.35 -13.62 -0.41
C ALA A 131 -8.22 -13.47 0.62
N ALA A 132 -7.62 -14.57 1.07
CA ALA A 132 -6.51 -14.54 2.03
C ALA A 132 -5.25 -13.87 1.45
N ASP A 133 -4.98 -14.06 0.16
CA ASP A 133 -3.83 -13.47 -0.54
C ASP A 133 -4.02 -11.96 -0.70
N MET A 134 -5.22 -11.54 -1.09
CA MET A 134 -5.55 -10.12 -1.24
C MET A 134 -5.45 -9.35 0.06
N LYS A 135 -5.96 -9.93 1.17
CA LYS A 135 -5.89 -9.31 2.50
C LYS A 135 -4.45 -9.17 2.97
N ASP A 136 -3.66 -10.23 2.83
CA ASP A 136 -2.23 -10.21 3.16
C ASP A 136 -1.47 -9.16 2.33
N GLN A 137 -1.75 -9.08 1.03
CA GLN A 137 -1.18 -8.06 0.15
C GLN A 137 -1.48 -6.64 0.64
N TYR A 138 -2.74 -6.33 0.95
CA TYR A 138 -3.13 -5.00 1.43
C TYR A 138 -2.44 -4.65 2.76
N VAL A 139 -2.44 -5.60 3.71
CA VAL A 139 -1.84 -5.42 5.04
C VAL A 139 -0.34 -5.14 4.92
N GLN A 140 0.38 -5.89 4.09
CA GLN A 140 1.83 -5.72 3.92
C GLN A 140 2.23 -4.45 3.15
N GLN A 141 1.44 -4.05 2.14
CA GLN A 141 1.78 -2.90 1.28
C GLN A 141 1.39 -1.54 1.87
N GLY A 142 0.41 -1.53 2.78
CA GLY A 142 0.08 -0.37 3.60
C GLY A 142 -1.38 -0.31 3.97
N MET A 143 -1.73 -0.95 5.09
CA MET A 143 -3.09 -1.05 5.63
C MET A 143 -3.80 0.28 5.94
N THR A 144 -3.08 1.41 5.94
CA THR A 144 -3.63 2.77 6.17
C THR A 144 -3.83 3.57 4.88
N LYS A 145 -3.51 2.99 3.72
CA LYS A 145 -3.57 3.66 2.42
C LYS A 145 -4.89 3.37 1.70
N ASN A 146 -5.23 4.26 0.76
CA ASN A 146 -6.29 4.04 -0.21
C ASN A 146 -5.99 2.80 -1.06
N MET A 147 -7.05 2.11 -1.48
CA MET A 147 -6.95 0.83 -2.17
C MET A 147 -7.61 0.89 -3.53
N VAL A 148 -6.96 0.30 -4.53
CA VAL A 148 -7.57 -0.03 -5.82
C VAL A 148 -7.45 -1.52 -6.08
N VAL A 149 -8.57 -2.16 -6.43
CA VAL A 149 -8.60 -3.55 -6.89
C VAL A 149 -8.79 -3.54 -8.40
N ASP A 150 -7.87 -4.15 -9.13
CA ASP A 150 -8.04 -4.40 -10.57
C ASP A 150 -8.48 -5.85 -10.75
N ILE A 151 -9.67 -6.07 -11.31
CA ILE A 151 -10.23 -7.40 -11.54
C ILE A 151 -10.00 -7.81 -12.99
N PRO A 152 -9.08 -8.76 -13.26
CA PRO A 152 -8.91 -9.32 -14.59
C PRO A 152 -10.22 -9.96 -15.10
N ARG A 153 -10.48 -9.88 -16.41
CA ARG A 153 -11.71 -10.39 -17.04
C ARG A 153 -11.98 -11.88 -16.74
N TYR A 154 -10.93 -12.67 -16.54
CA TYR A 154 -11.03 -14.11 -16.29
C TYR A 154 -11.39 -14.48 -14.84
N VAL A 155 -11.29 -13.55 -13.88
CA VAL A 155 -11.58 -13.83 -12.47
C VAL A 155 -13.08 -14.04 -12.29
N GLN A 156 -13.46 -15.14 -11.62
CA GLN A 156 -14.83 -15.59 -11.44
C GLN A 156 -15.00 -16.36 -10.12
N GLY A 157 -16.24 -16.67 -9.76
CA GLY A 157 -16.55 -17.55 -8.63
C GLY A 157 -16.00 -17.03 -7.31
N VAL A 158 -15.35 -17.91 -6.54
CA VAL A 158 -14.89 -17.64 -5.17
C VAL A 158 -13.89 -16.49 -5.09
N GLU A 159 -12.99 -16.37 -6.08
CA GLU A 159 -12.02 -15.27 -6.13
C GLU A 159 -12.71 -13.92 -6.31
N TYR A 160 -13.71 -13.88 -7.20
CA TYR A 160 -14.53 -12.68 -7.40
C TYR A 160 -15.33 -12.34 -6.14
N SER A 161 -15.91 -13.35 -5.48
CA SER A 161 -16.59 -13.17 -4.19
C SER A 161 -15.65 -12.66 -3.09
N GLY A 162 -14.39 -13.08 -3.11
CA GLY A 162 -13.35 -12.61 -2.20
C GLY A 162 -13.08 -11.11 -2.30
N VAL A 163 -13.29 -10.50 -3.47
CA VAL A 163 -13.15 -9.06 -3.65
C VAL A 163 -14.18 -8.31 -2.81
N TYR A 164 -15.44 -8.77 -2.79
CA TYR A 164 -16.48 -8.14 -1.98
C TYR A 164 -16.16 -8.16 -0.47
N SER A 165 -15.70 -9.32 0.04
CA SER A 165 -15.24 -9.43 1.43
C SER A 165 -14.08 -8.48 1.73
N LEU A 166 -13.09 -8.40 0.83
CA LEU A 166 -11.96 -7.49 1.00
C LEU A 166 -12.40 -6.03 1.06
N VAL A 167 -13.17 -5.55 0.08
CA VAL A 167 -13.54 -4.12 0.01
C VAL A 167 -14.44 -3.72 1.17
N GLU A 168 -15.31 -4.63 1.63
CA GLU A 168 -16.15 -4.38 2.80
C GLU A 168 -15.33 -4.31 4.08
N GLU A 169 -14.40 -5.24 4.31
CA GLU A 169 -13.48 -5.22 5.47
C GLU A 169 -12.58 -3.97 5.47
N VAL A 170 -12.07 -3.58 4.31
CA VAL A 170 -11.24 -2.38 4.16
C VAL A 170 -12.03 -1.10 4.42
N LYS A 171 -13.30 -0.99 4.00
CA LYS A 171 -14.15 0.17 4.33
C LYS A 171 -14.59 0.16 5.80
N ASN A 172 -14.87 -1.00 6.35
CA ASN A 172 -15.19 -1.16 7.78
C ASN A 172 -13.98 -0.91 8.69
N ARG A 173 -12.76 -0.90 8.12
CA ARG A 173 -11.48 -0.83 8.84
C ARG A 173 -11.30 -1.97 9.86
N LEU A 174 -11.86 -3.13 9.53
CA LEU A 174 -11.81 -4.36 10.33
C LEU A 174 -11.33 -5.49 9.41
N ILE A 175 -10.02 -5.69 9.34
CA ILE A 175 -9.41 -6.63 8.39
C ILE A 175 -8.73 -7.75 9.17
N ALA A 176 -9.04 -9.00 8.78
CA ALA A 176 -8.37 -10.17 9.32
C ALA A 176 -7.50 -10.83 8.23
N SER A 177 -6.19 -10.62 8.29
CA SER A 177 -5.24 -11.38 7.47
C SER A 177 -4.81 -12.62 8.24
N THR A 178 -5.04 -13.80 7.67
CA THR A 178 -4.69 -15.09 8.30
C THR A 178 -3.54 -15.80 7.61
N LYS A 179 -3.01 -15.23 6.52
CA LYS A 179 -1.95 -15.82 5.71
C LYS A 179 -0.59 -15.54 6.35
N TYR A 180 0.25 -16.57 6.48
CA TYR A 180 1.60 -16.56 7.06
C TYR A 180 1.66 -16.14 8.54
N ARG A 181 1.26 -14.91 8.85
CA ARG A 181 1.20 -14.35 10.20
C ARG A 181 -0.19 -13.77 10.43
N PRO A 182 -1.02 -14.42 11.26
CA PRO A 182 -2.34 -13.89 11.57
C PRO A 182 -2.27 -12.51 12.22
N GLU A 183 -2.94 -11.54 11.60
CA GLU A 183 -3.01 -10.15 12.03
C GLU A 183 -4.46 -9.66 11.94
N GLN A 184 -4.87 -8.92 12.97
CA GLN A 184 -6.14 -8.19 12.97
C GLN A 184 -5.82 -6.70 12.92
N VAL A 185 -6.32 -6.04 11.87
CA VAL A 185 -6.20 -4.60 11.70
C VAL A 185 -7.53 -3.98 12.08
N VAL A 186 -7.47 -3.09 13.07
CA VAL A 186 -8.58 -2.21 13.47
C VAL A 186 -8.05 -0.79 13.39
N ASP A 187 -8.69 0.05 12.58
CA ASP A 187 -8.25 1.43 12.37
C ASP A 187 -9.47 2.39 12.39
N VAL A 188 -9.25 3.61 12.86
CA VAL A 188 -10.26 4.68 12.89
C VAL A 188 -10.16 5.61 11.68
N SER A 189 -9.07 5.51 10.90
CA SER A 189 -8.89 6.29 9.67
C SER A 189 -9.86 5.83 8.58
N ARG A 190 -10.09 6.69 7.59
CA ARG A 190 -10.92 6.40 6.42
C ARG A 190 -10.04 6.34 5.19
N VAL A 191 -10.40 5.44 4.27
CA VAL A 191 -9.68 5.23 3.02
C VAL A 191 -10.66 5.18 1.86
N HIS A 192 -10.23 5.67 0.72
CA HIS A 192 -10.91 5.47 -0.54
C HIS A 192 -10.69 4.04 -1.03
N VAL A 193 -11.74 3.45 -1.60
CA VAL A 193 -11.68 2.12 -2.23
C VAL A 193 -12.27 2.22 -3.62
N VAL A 194 -11.50 1.77 -4.61
CA VAL A 194 -11.89 1.73 -6.02
C VAL A 194 -11.79 0.29 -6.53
N VAL A 195 -12.81 -0.17 -7.26
CA VAL A 195 -12.81 -1.45 -7.96
C VAL A 195 -12.90 -1.21 -9.45
N MET A 196 -11.91 -1.69 -10.21
CA MET A 196 -11.93 -1.70 -11.66
C MET A 196 -12.42 -3.07 -12.12
N SER A 197 -13.51 -3.10 -12.89
CA SER A 197 -14.08 -4.35 -13.37
C SER A 197 -14.62 -4.25 -14.79
N ASN A 198 -14.63 -5.41 -15.46
CA ASN A 198 -15.33 -5.58 -16.74
C ASN A 198 -16.74 -6.17 -16.54
N LYS A 199 -17.20 -6.29 -15.29
CA LYS A 199 -18.53 -6.76 -14.89
C LYS A 199 -19.15 -5.78 -13.90
N LYS A 200 -20.48 -5.61 -13.98
CA LYS A 200 -21.23 -4.82 -13.00
C LYS A 200 -21.11 -5.47 -11.60
N PRO A 201 -21.20 -4.69 -10.52
CA PRO A 201 -21.23 -5.27 -9.18
C PRO A 201 -22.51 -6.08 -9.01
N ASP A 202 -22.40 -7.15 -8.25
CA ASP A 202 -23.53 -7.90 -7.76
C ASP A 202 -24.13 -7.13 -6.57
N MET A 203 -25.35 -6.63 -6.77
CA MET A 203 -26.05 -5.78 -5.80
C MET A 203 -26.56 -6.56 -4.58
N GLU A 204 -26.42 -7.88 -4.56
CA GLU A 204 -26.75 -8.73 -3.41
C GLU A 204 -25.51 -9.02 -2.54
N MET A 205 -24.31 -8.88 -3.09
CA MET A 205 -23.05 -9.18 -2.39
C MET A 205 -22.53 -8.03 -1.53
N LEU A 206 -23.02 -6.81 -1.77
CA LEU A 206 -22.74 -5.63 -0.96
C LEU A 206 -24.02 -4.87 -0.66
N SER A 207 -24.03 -4.15 0.47
CA SER A 207 -25.10 -3.19 0.76
C SER A 207 -25.16 -2.13 -0.35
N LYS A 208 -26.35 -1.89 -0.91
CA LYS A 208 -26.56 -1.01 -2.07
C LYS A 208 -26.01 0.41 -1.86
N ASP A 209 -26.09 0.92 -0.64
CA ASP A 209 -25.61 2.25 -0.27
C ASP A 209 -24.07 2.39 -0.32
N ARG A 210 -23.33 1.28 -0.36
CA ARG A 210 -21.87 1.30 -0.47
C ARG A 210 -21.40 1.47 -1.89
N ILE A 211 -22.21 1.15 -2.90
CA ILE A 211 -21.76 1.11 -4.29
C ILE A 211 -22.01 2.47 -4.96
N CYS A 212 -20.92 3.15 -5.34
CA CYS A 212 -20.97 4.25 -6.29
C CYS A 212 -20.54 3.72 -7.67
N LEU A 213 -21.50 3.47 -8.56
CA LEU A 213 -21.24 2.90 -9.88
C LEU A 213 -20.83 3.99 -10.89
N HIS A 214 -19.67 3.81 -11.50
CA HIS A 214 -19.17 4.56 -12.65
C HIS A 214 -19.31 3.66 -13.89
N ASP A 215 -20.41 3.82 -14.61
CA ASP A 215 -20.71 3.06 -15.83
C ASP A 215 -20.05 3.74 -17.04
N LEU A 216 -19.19 3.02 -17.76
CA LEU A 216 -18.45 3.52 -18.91
C LEU A 216 -19.10 3.17 -20.26
N GLU A 217 -20.20 2.42 -20.23
CA GLU A 217 -21.02 2.05 -21.40
C GLU A 217 -21.97 3.18 -21.83
#